data_AF-A0AAU3QT07-F1
#
_entry.id   AF-A0AAU3QT07-F1
#
_cell.length_a   1.000
_cell.length_b   1.000
_cell.length_c   1.000
_cell.angle_alpha   90.00
_cell.angle_beta   90.00
_cell.angle_gamma   90.00
#
_symmetry.space_group_name_H-M   'P 1'
#
loop_
_entity.id
_entity.type
_entity.pdbx_description
1 polymer ?
#
loop_
_entity_poly.entity_id
_entity_poly.type
_entity_poly.pdbx_seq_one_letter_code
_entity_poly.pdbx_strand_id
1 'polypeptide(L)'
;MADDLPLRVLERLRAIDWSDDSAAYEHANSRALLMREYLRRAAGWARAYRAEESWPFFDIAEHVAPEVRTPSDVAVELEAVLTGLAPSSLRKTCRGAVRWAVLRGAGGELSGDLPDDPYEPLLLMYERGGGYFVEEFIDLNGAMLRLGTVESNLSARPFRTLDPATLDALDAEGEITYFAKTGEGHPQASGPPCIVRRRVDDGRTYDEAFTRSLRWEPTDCLRLYELGHDEIDHAGITEVEAAAFIELAVVGAA
;
A
#
# COMPACT_ATOMS: atom_id res chain seq x y z
N MET A 1 17.76 0.18 22.79
CA MET A 1 16.60 -0.39 22.05
C MET A 1 16.63 -0.05 20.56
N ALA A 2 17.71 0.54 20.03
CA ALA A 2 17.88 0.82 18.61
C ALA A 2 18.45 -0.36 17.81
N ASP A 3 19.23 -1.23 18.45
CA ASP A 3 19.92 -2.35 17.80
C ASP A 3 18.99 -3.49 17.31
N ASP A 4 17.69 -3.41 17.59
CA ASP A 4 16.70 -4.46 17.28
C ASP A 4 15.89 -4.18 16.01
N LEU A 5 15.90 -2.94 15.49
CA LEU A 5 15.14 -2.59 14.28
C LEU A 5 15.49 -3.43 13.04
N PRO A 6 16.77 -3.65 12.67
CA PRO A 6 17.10 -4.50 11.53
C PRO A 6 16.71 -5.96 11.73
N LEU A 7 16.75 -6.46 12.98
CA LEU A 7 16.30 -7.81 13.30
C LEU A 7 14.79 -7.96 13.13
N ARG A 8 14.00 -6.98 13.57
CA ARG A 8 12.54 -6.98 13.34
C ARG A 8 12.16 -7.00 11.87
N VAL A 9 12.85 -6.21 11.03
CA VAL A 9 12.59 -6.24 9.58
C VAL A 9 12.98 -7.59 8.99
N LEU A 10 14.11 -8.17 9.43
CA LEU A 10 14.52 -9.51 9.00
C LEU A 10 13.51 -10.59 9.44
N GLU A 11 12.95 -10.49 10.65
CA GLU A 11 11.92 -11.40 11.15
C GLU A 11 10.63 -11.31 10.34
N ARG A 12 10.19 -10.10 9.99
CA ARG A 12 9.08 -9.89 9.04
C ARG A 12 9.37 -10.59 7.71
N LEU A 13 10.55 -10.37 7.14
CA LEU A 13 10.94 -10.97 5.86
C LEU A 13 10.97 -12.51 5.90
N ARG A 14 11.35 -13.10 7.03
CA ARG A 14 11.32 -14.56 7.25
C ARG A 14 9.90 -15.12 7.38
N ALA A 15 8.97 -14.32 7.90
CA ALA A 15 7.60 -14.76 8.14
C ALA A 15 6.73 -14.76 6.87
N ILE A 16 7.18 -14.10 5.80
CA ILE A 16 6.45 -14.02 4.53
C ILE A 16 6.44 -15.38 3.83
N ASP A 17 5.25 -15.84 3.47
CA ASP A 17 5.08 -16.90 2.48
C ASP A 17 5.15 -16.32 1.07
N TRP A 18 6.36 -16.34 0.50
CA TRP A 18 6.63 -15.83 -0.85
C TRP A 18 5.96 -16.64 -1.97
N SER A 19 5.40 -17.81 -1.66
CA SER A 19 4.74 -18.70 -2.62
C SER A 19 3.21 -18.65 -2.54
N ASP A 20 2.64 -17.84 -1.64
CA ASP A 20 1.20 -17.71 -1.47
C ASP A 20 0.59 -16.77 -2.53
N ASP A 21 0.48 -17.29 -3.75
CA ASP A 21 -0.16 -16.59 -4.88
C ASP A 21 -1.67 -16.41 -4.66
N SER A 22 -2.30 -17.27 -3.85
CA SER A 22 -3.72 -17.13 -3.49
C SER A 22 -3.93 -15.90 -2.63
N ALA A 23 -3.14 -15.71 -1.57
CA ALA A 23 -3.19 -14.48 -0.78
C ALA A 23 -2.83 -13.25 -1.61
N ALA A 24 -1.87 -13.35 -2.55
CA ALA A 24 -1.54 -12.23 -3.44
C ALA A 24 -2.75 -11.78 -4.29
N TYR A 25 -3.55 -12.73 -4.78
CA TYR A 25 -4.76 -12.46 -5.55
C TYR A 25 -5.88 -11.90 -4.68
N GLU A 26 -6.12 -12.51 -3.51
CA GLU A 26 -7.14 -12.06 -2.55
C GLU A 26 -6.88 -10.62 -2.07
N HIS A 27 -5.60 -10.23 -1.96
CA HIS A 27 -5.18 -8.90 -1.53
C HIS A 27 -4.80 -7.95 -2.67
N ALA A 28 -5.27 -8.20 -3.90
CA ALA A 28 -4.80 -7.48 -5.09
C ALA A 28 -4.93 -5.94 -4.99
N ASN A 29 -6.02 -5.43 -4.41
CA ASN A 29 -6.30 -4.00 -4.34
C ASN A 29 -5.37 -3.29 -3.35
N SER A 30 -5.28 -3.82 -2.13
CA SER A 30 -4.39 -3.27 -1.10
C SER A 30 -2.92 -3.37 -1.53
N ARG A 31 -2.50 -4.49 -2.14
CA ARG A 31 -1.14 -4.66 -2.69
C ARG A 31 -0.82 -3.62 -3.77
N ALA A 32 -1.78 -3.32 -4.65
CA ALA A 32 -1.64 -2.27 -5.66
C ALA A 32 -1.47 -0.88 -5.03
N LEU A 33 -2.26 -0.53 -4.02
CA LEU A 33 -2.17 0.75 -3.31
C LEU A 33 -0.83 0.89 -2.55
N LEU A 34 -0.40 -0.18 -1.90
CA LEU A 34 0.87 -0.24 -1.17
C LEU A 34 2.08 -0.10 -2.10
N MET A 35 2.07 -0.77 -3.27
CA MET A 35 3.13 -0.60 -4.27
C MET A 35 3.16 0.83 -4.81
N ARG A 36 2.00 1.43 -5.15
CA ARG A 36 1.93 2.84 -5.59
C ARG A 36 2.49 3.80 -4.53
N GLU A 37 2.18 3.55 -3.26
CA GLU A 37 2.71 4.36 -2.17
C GLU A 37 4.23 4.19 -2.01
N TYR A 38 4.76 2.96 -2.09
CA TYR A 38 6.20 2.74 -2.12
C TYR A 38 6.86 3.52 -3.26
N LEU A 39 6.34 3.40 -4.49
CA LEU A 39 6.88 4.10 -5.67
C LEU A 39 6.89 5.62 -5.46
N ARG A 40 5.82 6.19 -4.89
CA ARG A 40 5.74 7.61 -4.52
C ARG A 40 6.78 8.00 -3.48
N ARG A 41 6.89 7.24 -2.38
CA ARG A 41 7.87 7.52 -1.31
C ARG A 41 9.30 7.44 -1.85
N ALA A 42 9.61 6.35 -2.57
CA ALA A 42 10.91 6.13 -3.20
C ALA A 42 11.26 7.22 -4.22
N ALA A 43 10.28 7.75 -4.96
CA ALA A 43 10.49 8.87 -5.90
C ALA A 43 10.88 10.16 -5.16
N GLY A 44 10.34 10.40 -3.96
CA GLY A 44 10.71 11.53 -3.10
C GLY A 44 12.16 11.46 -2.65
N TRP A 45 12.55 10.27 -2.17
CA TRP A 45 13.93 10.00 -1.78
C TRP A 45 14.90 10.09 -2.97
N ALA A 46 14.53 9.52 -4.12
CA ALA A 46 15.35 9.59 -5.33
C ALA A 46 15.61 11.05 -5.74
N ARG A 47 14.57 11.90 -5.76
CA ARG A 47 14.73 13.32 -6.13
C ARG A 47 15.52 14.13 -5.11
N ALA A 48 15.34 13.86 -3.82
CA ALA A 48 16.08 14.58 -2.78
C ALA A 48 17.59 14.30 -2.81
N TYR A 49 17.99 13.08 -3.20
CA TYR A 49 19.39 12.64 -3.23
C TYR A 49 19.96 12.51 -4.64
N ARG A 50 19.27 13.02 -5.67
CA ARG A 50 19.67 12.97 -7.09
C ARG A 50 19.98 11.54 -7.58
N ALA A 51 19.14 10.60 -7.16
CA ALA A 51 19.23 9.17 -7.46
C ALA A 51 18.11 8.69 -8.39
N GLU A 52 17.56 9.59 -9.22
CA GLU A 52 16.44 9.30 -10.13
C GLU A 52 16.76 8.16 -11.12
N GLU A 53 18.02 8.02 -11.54
CA GLU A 53 18.46 6.91 -12.41
C GLU A 53 18.40 5.54 -11.72
N SER A 54 18.38 5.51 -10.38
CA SER A 54 18.28 4.27 -9.59
C SER A 54 16.84 3.91 -9.22
N TRP A 55 15.90 4.84 -9.38
CA TRP A 55 14.48 4.60 -9.15
C TRP A 55 13.94 3.57 -10.17
N PRO A 56 12.99 2.69 -9.82
CA PRO A 56 12.16 2.64 -8.60
C PRO A 56 12.63 1.70 -7.49
N PHE A 57 13.50 0.74 -7.80
CA PHE A 57 13.90 -0.32 -6.88
C PHE A 57 15.37 -0.14 -6.53
N PHE A 58 15.64 0.56 -5.44
CA PHE A 58 17.00 0.85 -4.99
C PHE A 58 17.14 0.83 -3.48
N ASP A 59 18.39 0.81 -3.03
CA ASP A 59 18.76 0.95 -1.62
C ASP A 59 18.86 2.45 -1.31
N ILE A 60 17.83 3.01 -0.69
CA ILE A 60 17.76 4.43 -0.35
C ILE A 60 18.86 4.79 0.66
N ALA A 61 19.14 3.89 1.62
CA ALA A 61 20.17 4.13 2.62
C ALA A 61 21.57 4.26 2.00
N GLU A 62 21.84 3.63 0.85
CA GLU A 62 23.10 3.80 0.11
C GLU A 62 23.35 5.25 -0.31
N HIS A 63 22.29 6.00 -0.64
CA HIS A 63 22.39 7.40 -1.07
C HIS A 63 22.31 8.38 0.11
N VAL A 64 21.56 8.02 1.15
CA VAL A 64 21.38 8.87 2.33
C VAL A 64 22.59 8.83 3.26
N ALA A 65 23.13 7.63 3.50
CA ALA A 65 24.19 7.38 4.47
C ALA A 65 25.04 6.18 4.00
N PRO A 66 25.91 6.37 2.99
CA PRO A 66 26.69 5.28 2.38
C PRO A 66 27.61 4.53 3.36
N GLU A 67 27.99 5.18 4.46
CA GLU A 67 28.76 4.64 5.57
C GLU A 67 27.99 3.63 6.44
N VAL A 68 26.65 3.71 6.46
CA VAL A 68 25.82 2.76 7.20
C VAL A 68 25.94 1.38 6.56
N ARG A 69 26.29 0.37 7.36
CA ARG A 69 26.41 -1.03 6.92
C ARG A 69 25.51 -1.91 7.76
N THR A 70 24.88 -2.89 7.11
CA THR A 70 24.17 -3.96 7.80
C THR A 70 25.16 -4.80 8.62
N PRO A 71 24.88 -5.07 9.92
CA PRO A 71 25.68 -5.99 10.72
C PRO A 71 25.87 -7.34 10.01
N SER A 72 27.07 -7.94 10.13
CA SER A 72 27.45 -9.11 9.33
C SER A 72 26.58 -10.34 9.59
N ASP A 73 26.16 -10.54 10.83
CA ASP A 73 25.24 -11.59 11.25
C ASP A 73 23.86 -11.41 10.61
N VAL A 74 23.29 -10.21 10.68
CA VAL A 74 22.03 -9.85 10.02
C VAL A 74 22.14 -10.01 8.49
N ALA A 75 23.27 -9.60 7.91
CA ALA A 75 23.48 -9.71 6.47
C ALA A 75 23.54 -11.16 5.98
N VAL A 76 24.24 -12.05 6.69
CA VAL A 76 24.30 -13.49 6.35
C VAL A 76 22.90 -14.11 6.39
N GLU A 77 22.16 -13.83 7.44
CA GLU A 77 20.79 -14.33 7.60
C GLU A 77 19.84 -13.77 6.55
N LEU A 78 19.97 -12.49 6.20
CA LEU A 78 19.20 -11.88 5.12
C LEU A 78 19.48 -12.56 3.78
N GLU A 79 20.73 -12.84 3.44
CA GLU A 79 21.05 -13.54 2.19
C GLU A 79 20.46 -14.96 2.15
N ALA A 80 20.38 -15.65 3.29
CA ALA A 80 19.69 -16.93 3.39
C ALA A 80 18.19 -16.80 3.05
N VAL A 81 17.51 -15.77 3.58
CA VAL A 81 16.10 -15.47 3.25
C VAL A 81 15.91 -15.14 1.77
N LEU A 82 16.82 -14.36 1.20
CA LEU A 82 16.72 -13.89 -0.18
C LEU A 82 17.13 -14.94 -1.22
N THR A 83 17.63 -16.09 -0.78
CA THR A 83 18.09 -17.16 -1.67
C THR A 83 16.91 -17.76 -2.42
N GLY A 84 17.00 -17.78 -3.75
CA GLY A 84 15.94 -18.27 -4.64
C GLY A 84 14.82 -17.26 -4.94
N LEU A 85 14.75 -16.13 -4.23
CA LEU A 85 13.75 -15.10 -4.53
C LEU A 85 14.07 -14.36 -5.84
N ALA A 86 13.03 -14.17 -6.63
CA ALA A 86 13.02 -13.33 -7.82
C ALA A 86 11.90 -12.29 -7.69
N PRO A 87 12.00 -11.14 -8.37
CA PRO A 87 13.10 -10.65 -9.21
C PRO A 87 14.29 -10.12 -8.40
N SER A 88 15.37 -9.71 -9.09
CA SER A 88 16.53 -9.08 -8.44
C SER A 88 16.18 -7.77 -7.72
N SER A 89 15.21 -7.03 -8.24
CA SER A 89 14.68 -5.80 -7.64
C SER A 89 14.03 -6.05 -6.28
N LEU A 90 13.27 -7.13 -6.11
CA LEU A 90 12.69 -7.54 -4.83
C LEU A 90 13.78 -7.78 -3.79
N ARG A 91 14.84 -8.52 -4.16
CA ARG A 91 15.98 -8.73 -3.26
C ARG A 91 16.72 -7.43 -2.94
N LYS A 92 16.80 -6.50 -3.89
CA LYS A 92 17.44 -5.19 -3.69
C LYS A 92 16.65 -4.33 -2.69
N THR A 93 15.32 -4.30 -2.80
CA THR A 93 14.49 -3.54 -1.86
C THR A 93 14.43 -4.19 -0.47
N CYS A 94 14.47 -5.51 -0.36
CA CYS A 94 14.61 -6.18 0.94
C CYS A 94 15.91 -5.83 1.66
N ARG A 95 17.04 -5.80 0.93
CA ARG A 95 18.32 -5.30 1.46
C ARG A 95 18.24 -3.84 1.88
N GLY A 96 17.63 -3.00 1.04
CA GLY A 96 17.40 -1.60 1.34
C GLY A 96 16.56 -1.41 2.60
N ALA A 97 15.49 -2.18 2.79
CA ALA A 97 14.64 -2.11 3.98
C ALA A 97 15.39 -2.45 5.28
N VAL A 98 16.20 -3.53 5.27
CA VAL A 98 17.01 -3.89 6.44
C VAL A 98 18.08 -2.83 6.70
N ARG A 99 18.78 -2.34 5.67
CA ARG A 99 19.79 -1.28 5.84
C ARG A 99 19.18 0.04 6.31
N TRP A 100 17.98 0.36 5.85
CA TRP A 100 17.21 1.52 6.31
C TRP A 100 16.88 1.42 7.80
N ALA A 101 16.50 0.23 8.27
CA ALA A 101 16.27 0.00 9.70
C ALA A 101 17.53 0.22 10.56
N VAL A 102 18.72 -0.13 10.04
CA VAL A 102 19.99 0.21 10.68
C VAL A 102 20.19 1.73 10.75
N LEU A 103 19.96 2.44 9.65
CA LEU A 103 20.07 3.91 9.59
C LEU A 103 19.12 4.57 10.61
N ARG A 104 17.87 4.10 10.69
CA ARG A 104 16.89 4.59 11.67
C ARG A 104 17.32 4.31 13.11
N GLY A 105 17.88 3.12 13.37
CA GLY A 105 18.42 2.78 14.69
C GLY A 105 19.57 3.69 15.12
N ALA A 106 20.40 4.14 14.19
CA ALA A 106 21.52 5.04 14.48
C ALA A 106 21.07 6.46 14.90
N GLY A 107 19.80 6.83 14.72
CA GLY A 107 19.23 8.08 15.22
C GLY A 107 19.69 9.35 14.50
N GLY A 108 20.15 9.24 13.25
CA GLY A 108 20.52 10.39 12.42
C GLY A 108 19.31 11.23 12.01
N GLU A 109 19.48 12.54 11.91
CA GLU A 109 18.46 13.43 11.36
C GLU A 109 18.25 13.13 9.87
N LEU A 110 17.06 12.65 9.54
CA LEU A 110 16.60 12.52 8.16
C LEU A 110 15.98 13.84 7.71
N SER A 111 15.93 14.05 6.39
CA SER A 111 15.31 15.25 5.82
C SER A 111 13.82 15.30 6.21
N GLY A 112 13.42 16.29 7.01
CA GLY A 112 12.12 16.35 7.68
C GLY A 112 10.90 16.47 6.73
N ASP A 113 11.12 16.78 5.46
CA ASP A 113 10.06 16.87 4.44
C ASP A 113 9.72 15.51 3.79
N LEU A 114 10.52 14.46 4.05
CA LEU A 114 10.33 13.14 3.46
C LEU A 114 9.73 12.13 4.46
N PRO A 115 8.98 11.12 3.98
CA PRO A 115 8.48 10.05 4.83
C PRO A 115 9.62 9.25 5.46
N ASP A 116 9.59 9.09 6.79
CA ASP A 116 10.56 8.36 7.60
C ASP A 116 10.72 6.89 7.22
N ASP A 117 9.62 6.26 6.78
CA ASP A 117 9.56 4.83 6.48
C ASP A 117 9.20 4.60 5.00
N PRO A 118 10.16 4.74 4.07
CA PRO A 118 9.90 4.57 2.64
C PRO A 118 9.59 3.13 2.24
N TYR A 119 10.11 2.14 2.99
CA TYR A 119 9.93 0.72 2.70
C TYR A 119 8.70 0.11 3.36
N GLU A 120 8.06 0.77 4.32
CA GLU A 120 6.93 0.19 5.06
C GLU A 120 5.77 -0.26 4.16
N PRO A 121 5.33 0.53 3.16
CA PRO A 121 4.28 0.06 2.24
C PRO A 121 4.70 -1.20 1.48
N LEU A 122 5.98 -1.32 1.12
CA LEU A 122 6.49 -2.46 0.38
C LEU A 122 6.59 -3.73 1.25
N LEU A 123 6.99 -3.59 2.51
CA LEU A 123 7.00 -4.69 3.48
C LEU A 123 5.58 -5.21 3.73
N LEU A 124 4.63 -4.30 3.98
CA LEU A 124 3.22 -4.65 4.13
C LEU A 124 2.65 -5.32 2.88
N MET A 125 3.08 -4.90 1.68
CA MET A 125 2.65 -5.54 0.45
C MET A 125 3.12 -7.00 0.41
N TYR A 126 4.40 -7.26 0.73
CA TYR A 126 4.93 -8.63 0.74
C TYR A 126 4.26 -9.53 1.81
N GLU A 127 3.93 -8.97 2.97
CA GLU A 127 3.21 -9.68 4.05
C GLU A 127 1.81 -10.13 3.63
N ARG A 128 1.27 -9.58 2.55
CA ARG A 128 -0.03 -9.93 1.95
C ARG A 128 0.09 -10.97 0.84
N GLY A 129 1.18 -11.74 0.84
CA GLY A 129 1.41 -12.90 -0.02
C GLY A 129 2.17 -12.57 -1.29
N GLY A 130 3.02 -13.50 -1.75
CA GLY A 130 3.67 -13.43 -3.05
C GLY A 130 4.70 -12.30 -3.23
N GLY A 131 5.31 -12.27 -4.42
CA GLY A 131 6.27 -11.25 -4.85
C GLY A 131 5.67 -10.28 -5.86
N TYR A 132 6.50 -9.80 -6.79
CA TYR A 132 6.06 -9.09 -7.97
C TYR A 132 7.01 -9.36 -9.14
N PHE A 133 6.56 -9.23 -10.37
CA PHE A 133 7.44 -9.26 -11.55
C PHE A 133 7.49 -7.89 -12.21
N VAL A 134 8.58 -7.62 -12.94
CA VAL A 134 8.77 -6.34 -13.64
C VAL A 134 9.07 -6.65 -15.10
N GLU A 135 8.12 -6.31 -15.96
CA GLU A 135 8.24 -6.37 -17.41
C GLU A 135 7.81 -5.02 -18.01
N GLU A 136 6.82 -5.00 -18.90
CA GLU A 136 6.18 -3.74 -19.33
C GLU A 136 5.39 -3.10 -18.17
N PHE A 137 4.83 -3.93 -17.30
CA PHE A 137 4.10 -3.56 -16.10
C PHE A 137 4.78 -4.18 -14.87
N ILE A 138 4.47 -3.62 -13.70
CA ILE A 138 4.73 -4.30 -12.44
C ILE A 138 3.53 -5.21 -12.18
N ASP A 139 3.76 -6.52 -12.28
CA ASP A 139 2.76 -7.55 -12.02
C ASP A 139 2.82 -7.96 -10.54
N LEU A 140 1.70 -7.82 -9.83
CA LEU A 140 1.57 -8.16 -8.41
C LEU A 140 0.84 -9.49 -8.16
N ASN A 141 0.67 -10.32 -9.19
CA ASN A 141 -0.10 -11.57 -9.17
C ASN A 141 -1.59 -11.32 -8.83
N GLY A 142 -2.25 -10.48 -9.62
CA GLY A 142 -3.66 -10.10 -9.43
C GLY A 142 -3.95 -8.64 -9.78
N ALA A 143 -2.92 -7.79 -9.77
CA ALA A 143 -2.98 -6.41 -10.22
C ALA A 143 -1.77 -6.05 -11.09
N MET A 144 -2.01 -5.32 -12.18
CA MET A 144 -0.99 -4.83 -13.10
C MET A 144 -0.84 -3.32 -12.93
N LEU A 145 0.37 -2.85 -12.63
CA LEU A 145 0.65 -1.43 -12.43
C LEU A 145 1.58 -0.88 -13.52
N ARG A 146 1.23 0.30 -14.03
CA ARG A 146 2.19 1.10 -14.79
C ARG A 146 3.19 1.73 -13.83
N LEU A 147 4.47 1.61 -14.15
CA LEU A 147 5.55 2.21 -13.35
C LEU A 147 5.44 3.74 -13.29
N GLY A 148 5.18 4.39 -14.44
CA GLY A 148 5.14 5.85 -14.55
C GLY A 148 6.53 6.51 -14.51
N THR A 149 6.57 7.82 -14.27
CA THR A 149 7.80 8.59 -14.08
C THR A 149 7.97 9.01 -12.62
N VAL A 150 9.15 9.50 -12.27
CA VAL A 150 9.43 10.09 -10.95
C VAL A 150 8.44 11.24 -10.67
N GLU A 151 8.20 12.12 -11.64
CA GLU A 151 7.29 13.27 -11.52
C GLU A 151 5.83 12.84 -11.36
N SER A 152 5.37 11.84 -12.14
CA SER A 152 3.99 11.37 -12.04
C SER A 152 3.72 10.72 -10.68
N ASN A 153 4.67 9.93 -10.18
CA ASN A 153 4.56 9.31 -8.86
C ASN A 153 4.56 10.38 -7.77
N LEU A 154 5.42 11.40 -7.87
CA LEU A 154 5.47 12.49 -6.88
C LEU A 154 4.23 13.36 -6.83
N SER A 155 3.52 13.48 -7.96
CA SER A 155 2.26 14.19 -8.06
C SER A 155 1.06 13.35 -7.63
N ALA A 156 1.24 12.03 -7.42
CA ALA A 156 0.18 11.14 -7.00
C ALA A 156 -0.28 11.46 -5.57
N ARG A 157 -1.58 11.28 -5.32
CA ARG A 157 -2.15 11.46 -3.98
C ARG A 157 -1.53 10.45 -3.01
N PRO A 158 -1.04 10.86 -1.83
CA PRO A 158 -0.49 9.94 -0.84
C PRO A 158 -1.55 8.95 -0.32
N PHE A 159 -1.17 7.68 -0.27
CA PHE A 159 -1.93 6.65 0.44
C PHE A 159 -1.31 6.48 1.83
N ARG A 160 -1.99 7.02 2.84
CA ARG A 160 -1.47 7.11 4.22
C ARG A 160 -1.93 5.97 5.13
N THR A 161 -2.91 5.21 4.66
CA THR A 161 -3.56 4.15 5.42
C THR A 161 -2.74 2.88 5.33
N LEU A 162 -2.13 2.48 6.44
CA LEU A 162 -1.30 1.26 6.53
C LEU A 162 -1.83 0.27 7.58
N ASP A 163 -2.97 0.56 8.22
CA ASP A 163 -3.58 -0.33 9.20
C ASP A 163 -4.10 -1.62 8.53
N PRO A 164 -3.79 -2.80 9.09
CA PRO A 164 -4.24 -4.07 8.51
C PRO A 164 -5.74 -4.18 8.31
N ALA A 165 -6.56 -3.71 9.26
CA ALA A 165 -8.02 -3.84 9.16
C ALA A 165 -8.58 -2.99 8.02
N THR A 166 -8.00 -1.81 7.79
CA THR A 166 -8.38 -1.00 6.63
C THR A 166 -7.90 -1.60 5.31
N LEU A 167 -6.69 -2.15 5.26
CA LEU A 167 -6.19 -2.85 4.07
C LEU A 167 -7.08 -4.05 3.71
N ASP A 168 -7.47 -4.85 4.71
CA ASP A 168 -8.39 -5.97 4.54
C ASP A 168 -9.77 -5.52 4.04
N ALA A 169 -10.26 -4.37 4.52
CA ALA A 169 -11.52 -3.81 4.04
C ALA A 169 -11.46 -3.30 2.59
N LEU A 170 -10.28 -2.98 2.05
CA LEU A 170 -10.14 -2.55 0.66
C LEU A 170 -10.14 -3.71 -0.34
N ASP A 171 -9.89 -4.92 0.15
CA ASP A 171 -9.82 -6.11 -0.67
C ASP A 171 -11.19 -6.76 -0.86
N ALA A 172 -11.37 -7.31 -2.06
CA ALA A 172 -12.45 -8.19 -2.47
C ALA A 172 -12.23 -8.59 -3.94
N GLU A 173 -12.87 -9.69 -4.33
CA GLU A 173 -12.87 -10.16 -5.71
C GLU A 173 -13.57 -9.19 -6.67
N GLY A 174 -13.06 -9.13 -7.90
CA GLY A 174 -13.61 -8.34 -8.99
C GLY A 174 -13.16 -6.88 -9.03
N GLU A 175 -13.58 -6.18 -10.09
CA GLU A 175 -13.33 -4.76 -10.26
C GLU A 175 -14.17 -3.94 -9.27
N ILE A 176 -13.53 -3.07 -8.48
CA ILE A 176 -14.22 -2.27 -7.45
C ILE A 176 -14.32 -0.81 -7.87
N THR A 177 -15.51 -0.24 -7.77
CA THR A 177 -15.75 1.21 -7.88
C THR A 177 -16.34 1.72 -6.57
N TYR A 178 -15.80 2.81 -6.03
CA TYR A 178 -16.22 3.40 -4.77
C TYR A 178 -17.07 4.66 -4.99
N PHE A 179 -18.05 4.86 -4.12
CA PHE A 179 -18.91 6.04 -4.11
C PHE A 179 -19.13 6.55 -2.68
N ALA A 180 -19.14 7.87 -2.54
CA ALA A 180 -19.60 8.56 -1.35
C ALA A 180 -21.10 8.87 -1.49
N LYS A 181 -21.88 8.61 -0.44
CA LYS A 181 -23.25 9.13 -0.36
C LYS A 181 -23.21 10.62 -0.06
N THR A 182 -23.85 11.42 -0.89
CA THR A 182 -23.97 12.87 -0.76
C THR A 182 -25.46 13.20 -0.74
N GLY A 183 -25.99 13.76 0.36
CA GLY A 183 -27.42 14.07 0.48
C GLY A 183 -27.63 15.33 1.32
N GLU A 184 -28.79 15.96 1.17
CA GLU A 184 -29.13 17.20 1.89
C GLU A 184 -28.99 17.01 3.42
N GLY A 185 -28.21 17.89 4.05
CA GLY A 185 -28.02 17.92 5.50
C GLY A 185 -26.65 17.48 6.02
N HIS A 186 -25.75 16.99 5.16
CA HIS A 186 -24.34 16.75 5.53
C HIS A 186 -23.42 17.78 4.85
N PRO A 187 -22.83 18.74 5.59
CA PRO A 187 -21.82 19.63 5.05
C PRO A 187 -20.65 18.81 4.48
N GLN A 188 -20.23 19.11 3.25
CA GLN A 188 -19.07 18.47 2.61
C GLN A 188 -17.79 18.54 3.48
N ALA A 189 -17.72 19.50 4.40
CA ALA A 189 -16.66 19.68 5.38
C ALA A 189 -16.59 18.58 6.47
N SER A 190 -17.63 17.76 6.67
CA SER A 190 -17.65 16.68 7.68
C SER A 190 -17.33 15.29 7.11
N GLY A 191 -17.02 15.19 5.81
CA GLY A 191 -16.86 13.92 5.11
C GLY A 191 -18.20 13.25 4.78
N PRO A 192 -18.20 12.20 3.93
CA PRO A 192 -19.43 11.49 3.59
C PRO A 192 -19.96 10.72 4.81
N PRO A 193 -21.29 10.66 5.04
CA PRO A 193 -21.85 9.88 6.14
C PRO A 193 -21.66 8.37 5.98
N CYS A 194 -21.45 7.90 4.76
CA CYS A 194 -21.29 6.50 4.40
C CYS A 194 -20.67 6.41 2.99
N ILE A 195 -19.87 5.37 2.77
CA ILE A 195 -19.39 4.98 1.44
C ILE A 195 -20.04 3.67 1.01
N VAL A 196 -20.23 3.51 -0.28
CA VAL A 196 -20.66 2.27 -0.93
C VAL A 196 -19.62 1.88 -1.96
N ARG A 197 -19.50 0.57 -2.23
CA ARG A 197 -18.70 0.06 -3.33
C ARG A 197 -19.57 -0.82 -4.22
N ARG A 198 -19.27 -0.79 -5.51
CA ARG A 198 -19.78 -1.73 -6.50
C ARG A 198 -18.64 -2.63 -6.91
N ARG A 199 -18.84 -3.94 -6.82
CA ARG A 199 -17.92 -4.96 -7.33
C ARG A 199 -18.50 -5.61 -8.57
N VAL A 200 -17.69 -5.78 -9.60
CA VAL A 200 -18.02 -6.55 -10.80
C VAL A 200 -17.09 -7.75 -10.86
N ASP A 201 -17.66 -8.94 -10.66
CA ASP A 201 -16.93 -10.20 -10.65
C ASP A 201 -17.70 -11.26 -11.45
N ASP A 202 -17.01 -11.92 -12.38
CA ASP A 202 -17.58 -12.88 -13.35
C ASP A 202 -18.92 -12.42 -13.99
N GLY A 203 -18.98 -11.14 -14.38
CA GLY A 203 -20.16 -10.51 -14.97
C GLY A 203 -21.34 -10.27 -14.02
N ARG A 204 -21.18 -10.58 -12.72
CA ARG A 204 -22.14 -10.27 -11.66
C ARG A 204 -21.77 -8.99 -10.96
N THR A 205 -22.79 -8.23 -10.56
CA THR A 205 -22.64 -6.96 -9.85
C THR A 205 -23.08 -7.12 -8.40
N TYR A 206 -22.24 -6.66 -7.48
CA TYR A 206 -22.51 -6.66 -6.04
C TYR A 206 -22.36 -5.24 -5.51
N ASP A 207 -23.43 -4.71 -4.93
CA ASP A 207 -23.41 -3.40 -4.27
C ASP A 207 -23.30 -3.63 -2.76
N GLU A 208 -22.34 -2.97 -2.13
CA GLU A 208 -22.05 -3.12 -0.70
C GLU A 208 -21.91 -1.74 -0.04
N ALA A 209 -22.43 -1.58 1.18
CA ALA A 209 -22.25 -0.39 1.99
C ALA A 209 -21.28 -0.66 3.14
N PHE A 210 -20.35 0.26 3.40
CA PHE A 210 -19.52 0.18 4.59
C PHE A 210 -20.31 0.76 5.76
N THR A 211 -20.63 -0.09 6.74
CA THR A 211 -21.57 0.27 7.81
C THR A 211 -20.86 0.50 9.15
N ARG A 212 -21.64 0.90 10.18
CA ARG A 212 -21.14 1.10 11.55
C ARG A 212 -20.61 -0.18 12.21
N SER A 213 -20.88 -1.34 11.63
CA SER A 213 -20.30 -2.61 12.08
C SER A 213 -18.88 -2.84 11.55
N LEU A 214 -18.29 -1.83 10.89
CA LEU A 214 -16.92 -1.81 10.33
C LEU A 214 -16.68 -2.92 9.31
N ARG A 215 -17.70 -3.24 8.52
CA ARG A 215 -17.65 -4.21 7.43
C ARG A 215 -18.53 -3.78 6.26
N TRP A 216 -18.25 -4.36 5.11
CA TRP A 216 -19.09 -4.29 3.92
C TRP A 216 -20.32 -5.18 4.09
N GLU A 217 -21.51 -4.62 3.89
CA GLU A 217 -22.77 -5.36 3.91
C GLU A 217 -23.52 -5.16 2.58
N PRO A 218 -24.18 -6.20 2.04
CA PRO A 218 -24.96 -6.08 0.81
C PRO A 218 -25.98 -4.94 0.88
N THR A 219 -26.12 -4.20 -0.22
CA THR A 219 -27.07 -3.09 -0.32
C THR A 219 -27.67 -3.01 -1.71
N ASP A 220 -28.85 -2.39 -1.82
CA ASP A 220 -29.51 -2.10 -3.10
C ASP A 220 -29.39 -0.62 -3.50
N CYS A 221 -28.62 0.20 -2.76
CA CYS A 221 -28.63 1.65 -2.92
C CYS A 221 -28.27 2.13 -4.33
N LEU A 222 -27.20 1.61 -4.95
CA LEU A 222 -26.80 2.05 -6.29
C LEU A 222 -27.78 1.54 -7.36
N ARG A 223 -28.23 0.29 -7.25
CA ARG A 223 -29.30 -0.25 -8.12
C ARG A 223 -30.60 0.57 -8.04
N LEU A 224 -31.01 0.99 -6.85
CA LEU A 224 -32.20 1.84 -6.67
C LEU A 224 -32.01 3.24 -7.26
N TYR A 225 -30.82 3.82 -7.09
CA TYR A 225 -30.47 5.10 -7.71
C TYR A 225 -30.55 5.03 -9.25
N GLU A 226 -30.04 3.95 -9.86
CA GLU A 226 -30.16 3.70 -11.30
C GLU A 226 -31.60 3.51 -11.79
N LEU A 227 -32.50 3.06 -10.91
CA LEU A 227 -33.94 2.93 -11.17
C LEU A 227 -34.72 4.25 -10.97
N GLY A 228 -34.03 5.35 -10.66
CA GLY A 228 -34.62 6.66 -10.47
C GLY A 228 -35.08 6.98 -9.05
N HIS A 229 -34.62 6.22 -8.05
CA HIS A 229 -34.80 6.58 -6.64
C HIS A 229 -33.62 7.46 -6.18
N ASP A 230 -33.72 8.77 -6.45
CA ASP A 230 -32.67 9.78 -6.29
C ASP A 230 -32.75 10.56 -4.96
N GLU A 231 -33.30 9.94 -3.91
CA GLU A 231 -33.37 10.55 -2.56
C GLU A 231 -31.98 10.83 -1.95
N ILE A 232 -30.95 10.13 -2.42
CA ILE A 232 -29.56 10.26 -1.99
C ILE A 232 -28.66 10.21 -3.23
N ASP A 233 -27.87 11.27 -3.46
CA ASP A 233 -26.88 11.29 -4.53
C ASP A 233 -25.64 10.46 -4.18
N HIS A 234 -24.95 9.98 -5.22
CA HIS A 234 -23.73 9.20 -5.09
C HIS A 234 -22.63 9.82 -5.94
N ALA A 235 -21.55 10.26 -5.30
CA ALA A 235 -20.37 10.79 -5.97
C ALA A 235 -19.27 9.72 -6.04
N GLY A 236 -18.73 9.46 -7.23
CA GLY A 236 -17.58 8.56 -7.38
C GLY A 236 -16.37 9.08 -6.60
N ILE A 237 -15.71 8.19 -5.86
CA ILE A 237 -14.49 8.50 -5.09
C ILE A 237 -13.37 7.53 -5.45
N THR A 238 -12.14 7.96 -5.21
CA THR A 238 -10.96 7.14 -5.43
C THR A 238 -10.77 6.09 -4.32
N GLU A 239 -10.00 5.05 -4.60
CA GLU A 239 -9.59 4.02 -3.62
C GLU A 239 -8.89 4.65 -2.40
N VAL A 240 -8.09 5.69 -2.63
CA VAL A 240 -7.39 6.44 -1.56
C VAL A 240 -8.37 7.21 -0.67
N GLU A 241 -9.47 7.71 -1.22
CA GLU A 241 -10.53 8.37 -0.44
C GLU A 241 -11.36 7.38 0.35
N ALA A 242 -11.71 6.24 -0.26
CA ALA A 242 -12.37 5.15 0.43
C ALA A 242 -11.53 4.66 1.62
N ALA A 243 -10.23 4.44 1.41
CA ALA A 243 -9.30 4.04 2.46
C ALA A 243 -9.22 5.04 3.61
N ALA A 244 -9.14 6.34 3.29
CA ALA A 244 -9.12 7.39 4.31
C ALA A 244 -10.42 7.41 5.14
N PHE A 245 -11.58 7.15 4.50
CA PHE A 245 -12.85 7.04 5.20
C PHE A 245 -12.89 5.82 6.14
N ILE A 246 -12.49 4.65 5.64
CA ILE A 246 -12.48 3.39 6.42
C ILE A 246 -11.54 3.53 7.62
N GLU A 247 -10.33 4.06 7.41
CA GLU A 247 -9.35 4.30 8.47
C GLU A 247 -9.92 5.15 9.60
N LEU A 248 -10.57 6.27 9.26
CA LEU A 248 -11.20 7.15 10.24
C LEU A 248 -12.32 6.44 11.02
N ALA A 249 -13.08 5.57 10.35
CA ALA A 249 -14.14 4.80 10.99
C ALA A 249 -13.57 3.73 11.93
N VAL A 250 -12.50 3.03 11.53
CA VAL A 250 -11.82 2.00 12.34
C VAL A 250 -11.13 2.63 13.56
N VAL A 251 -10.33 3.68 13.36
CA VAL A 251 -9.62 4.38 14.45
C VAL A 251 -10.60 5.07 15.40
N GLY A 252 -11.70 5.63 14.90
CA GLY A 252 -12.72 6.26 15.74
C GLY A 252 -13.53 5.29 16.62
N ALA A 253 -13.45 3.98 16.37
CA ALA A 253 -14.11 2.94 17.14
C ALA A 253 -13.20 2.25 18.18
N ALA A 254 -11.87 2.48 18.10
CA ALA A 254 -10.86 1.97 19.03
C ALA A 254 -10.73 2.86 20.28
#